data_AF-G7YVD3-F1
#
_entry.id   AF-G7YVD3-F1
#
_cell.length_a   1.000
_cell.length_b   1.000
_cell.length_c   1.000
_cell.angle_alpha   90.00
_cell.angle_beta   90.00
_cell.angle_gamma   90.00
#
_symmetry.space_group_name_H-M   'P 1'
#
loop_
_entity.id
_entity.type
_entity.pdbx_description
1 polymer ?
#
loop_
_entity_poly.entity_id
_entity_poly.type
_entity_poly.pdbx_seq_one_letter_code
_entity_poly.pdbx_strand_id
1 'polypeptide(L)'
;MSFSCAAQLFQVTCETDAINAVNTAKGQFSKLDVLVNCAGVGFACKTFNAKHRKPHALDTFERIIKVSFDATVSVFLWTSVACQRDRQ
;
A
#
# COMPACT_ATOMS: atom_id res chain seq x y z
N MET A 1 -18.30 7.09 -23.99
CA MET A 1 -17.71 6.05 -23.12
C MET A 1 -17.87 6.53 -21.69
N SER A 2 -18.66 5.83 -20.87
CA SER A 2 -18.83 6.16 -19.45
C SER A 2 -17.78 5.40 -18.65
N PHE A 3 -16.91 6.10 -17.93
CA PHE A 3 -15.94 5.48 -17.03
C PHE A 3 -16.62 5.22 -15.67
N SER A 4 -16.54 3.98 -15.18
CA SER A 4 -17.03 3.62 -13.85
C SER A 4 -15.87 3.66 -12.85
N CYS A 5 -16.08 4.27 -11.69
CA CYS A 5 -15.06 4.51 -10.67
C CYS A 5 -15.63 4.26 -9.28
N ALA A 6 -14.83 3.63 -8.42
CA ALA A 6 -15.12 3.37 -7.02
C ALA A 6 -14.05 4.03 -6.15
N ALA A 7 -14.46 4.57 -4.99
CA ALA A 7 -13.53 5.07 -3.98
C ALA A 7 -13.78 4.34 -2.67
N GLN A 8 -12.69 4.02 -1.97
CA GLN A 8 -12.70 3.40 -0.64
C GLN A 8 -11.63 4.10 0.20
N LEU A 9 -11.96 4.45 1.44
CA LEU A 9 -10.97 4.93 2.40
C LEU A 9 -10.04 3.76 2.76
N PHE A 10 -8.73 3.99 2.65
CA PHE A 10 -7.74 2.92 2.73
C PHE A 10 -6.48 3.39 3.47
N GLN A 11 -6.19 2.80 4.62
CA GLN A 11 -4.90 2.95 5.28
C GLN A 11 -3.99 1.79 4.90
N VAL A 12 -2.89 2.12 4.23
CA VAL A 12 -1.98 1.13 3.62
C VAL A 12 -1.28 0.22 4.63
N THR A 13 -1.20 0.64 5.90
CA THR A 13 -0.65 -0.15 7.01
C THR A 13 -1.69 -1.03 7.72
N CYS A 14 -2.97 -0.92 7.35
CA CYS A 14 -4.06 -1.72 7.90
C CYS A 14 -4.40 -2.85 6.93
N GLU A 15 -4.19 -4.09 7.35
CA GLU A 15 -4.46 -5.26 6.51
C GLU A 15 -5.96 -5.42 6.18
N THR A 16 -6.83 -5.13 7.15
CA THR A 16 -8.28 -5.21 6.98
C THR A 16 -8.77 -4.27 5.88
N ASP A 17 -8.17 -3.09 5.77
CA ASP A 17 -8.52 -2.13 4.72
C ASP A 17 -8.17 -2.70 3.33
N ALA A 18 -7.13 -3.55 3.23
CA ALA A 18 -6.68 -4.09 1.95
C ALA A 18 -7.65 -5.15 1.45
N ILE A 19 -8.08 -6.01 2.38
CA ILE A 19 -9.14 -7.00 2.15
C ILE A 19 -10.43 -6.28 1.73
N ASN A 20 -10.81 -5.21 2.43
CA ASN A 20 -12.02 -4.45 2.13
C ASN A 20 -11.94 -3.80 0.74
N ALA A 21 -10.82 -3.18 0.38
CA ALA A 21 -10.63 -2.57 -0.93
C ALA A 21 -10.74 -3.59 -2.07
N VAL A 22 -10.12 -4.77 -1.91
CA VAL A 22 -10.21 -5.87 -2.86
C VAL A 22 -11.65 -6.37 -2.99
N ASN A 23 -12.35 -6.56 -1.88
CA ASN A 23 -13.76 -6.99 -1.88
C ASN A 23 -14.69 -5.95 -2.53
N THR A 24 -14.47 -4.65 -2.28
CA THR A 24 -15.22 -3.57 -2.94
C THR A 24 -14.98 -3.57 -4.44
N ALA A 25 -13.73 -3.70 -4.89
CA ALA A 25 -13.41 -3.77 -6.31
C ALA A 25 -14.09 -4.95 -6.99
N LYS A 26 -14.06 -6.14 -6.38
CA LYS A 26 -14.76 -7.33 -6.89
C LYS A 26 -16.27 -7.16 -6.90
N GLY A 27 -16.85 -6.57 -5.85
CA GLY A 27 -18.29 -6.34 -5.75
C GLY A 27 -18.82 -5.38 -6.82
N GLN A 28 -18.02 -4.38 -7.22
CA GLN A 28 -18.43 -3.38 -8.20
C GLN A 28 -18.04 -3.72 -9.65
N PHE A 29 -16.89 -4.35 -9.85
CA PHE A 29 -16.30 -4.57 -11.18
C PHE A 29 -16.10 -6.05 -11.54
N SER A 30 -16.66 -6.97 -10.73
CA SER A 30 -16.59 -8.44 -10.83
C SER A 30 -15.22 -9.07 -10.63
N LYS A 31 -14.14 -8.45 -11.12
CA LYS A 31 -12.78 -8.96 -11.05
C LYS A 31 -11.74 -7.86 -10.85
N LEU A 32 -10.53 -8.28 -10.50
CA LEU A 32 -9.36 -7.39 -10.42
C LEU A 32 -8.26 -7.87 -11.37
N ASP A 33 -7.93 -7.05 -12.38
CA ASP A 33 -6.93 -7.39 -13.40
C ASP A 33 -5.53 -6.86 -13.09
N VAL A 34 -5.44 -5.65 -12.51
CA VAL A 34 -4.19 -4.93 -12.32
C VAL A 34 -4.16 -4.28 -10.94
N LEU A 35 -3.03 -4.41 -10.26
CA LEU A 35 -2.69 -3.65 -9.06
C LEU A 35 -1.66 -2.58 -9.41
N VAL A 36 -1.92 -1.34 -9.02
CA VAL A 36 -0.94 -0.26 -9.05
C VAL A 36 -0.72 0.23 -7.63
N ASN A 37 0.47 0.03 -7.08
CA ASN A 37 0.84 0.60 -5.80
C ASN A 37 1.60 1.92 -5.99
N CYS A 38 1.07 3.00 -5.43
CA CYS A 38 1.71 4.31 -5.39
C CYS A 38 1.92 4.83 -3.96
N ALA A 39 1.54 4.05 -2.94
CA ALA A 39 1.67 4.45 -1.55
C ALA A 39 3.13 4.38 -1.11
N GLY A 40 3.66 5.51 -0.63
CA GLY A 40 5.01 5.60 -0.11
C GLY A 40 5.23 6.93 0.61
N VAL A 41 6.09 6.91 1.63
CA VAL A 41 6.50 8.11 2.36
C VAL A 41 8.01 8.18 2.44
N GLY A 42 8.55 9.38 2.29
CA GLY A 42 9.99 9.64 2.35
C GLY A 42 10.28 10.86 3.19
N PHE A 43 11.44 10.84 3.86
CA PHE A 43 11.93 11.96 4.66
C PHE A 43 13.28 12.40 4.11
N ALA A 44 13.44 13.70 3.85
CA ALA A 44 14.65 14.28 3.28
C ALA A 44 15.73 14.45 4.36
N CYS A 45 16.30 13.33 4.81
CA CYS A 45 17.30 13.31 5.87
C CYS A 45 18.55 12.54 5.43
N LYS A 46 19.72 13.05 5.82
CA LYS A 46 20.98 12.30 5.68
C LYS A 46 21.07 11.27 6.81
N THR A 47 21.71 10.13 6.54
CA THR A 47 21.99 9.07 7.54
C THR A 47 22.67 9.62 8.79
N PHE A 48 23.60 10.57 8.58
CA PHE A 48 24.19 11.36 9.65
C PHE A 48 24.10 12.84 9.30
N ASN A 49 23.53 13.63 10.21
CA ASN A 49 23.44 15.06 10.06
C ASN A 49 24.70 15.71 10.67
N ALA A 50 25.64 16.12 9.82
CA ALA A 50 26.89 16.74 10.26
C ALA A 50 26.69 18.07 11.01
N LYS A 51 25.68 18.87 10.65
CA LYS A 51 25.39 20.17 11.29
C LYS A 51 24.94 19.98 12.74
N HIS A 52 24.10 18.98 12.99
CA HIS A 52 23.57 18.68 14.30
C HIS A 52 24.32 17.56 15.05
N ARG A 53 25.33 16.95 14.41
CA ARG A 53 26.12 15.80 14.89
C ARG A 53 25.24 14.67 15.45
N LYS A 54 24.15 14.36 14.76
CA LYS A 54 23.18 13.34 15.18
C LYS A 54 22.88 12.37 14.03
N PRO A 55 22.75 11.07 14.32
CA PRO A 55 22.25 10.11 13.35
C PRO A 55 20.77 10.38 13.04
N HIS A 56 20.32 9.86 11.91
CA HIS A 56 18.91 9.84 11.58
C HIS A 56 18.11 9.05 12.63
N ALA A 57 16.89 9.51 12.93
CA ALA A 57 16.03 8.84 13.90
C ALA A 57 15.57 7.47 13.36
N LEU A 58 15.70 6.43 14.18
CA LEU A 58 15.32 5.07 13.81
C LEU A 58 13.81 4.96 13.52
N ASP A 59 12.97 5.59 14.36
CA ASP A 59 11.51 5.65 14.21
C ASP A 59 11.07 6.15 12.82
N THR A 60 11.77 7.14 12.27
CA THR A 60 11.48 7.67 10.93
C THR A 60 11.79 6.63 9.85
N PHE A 61 12.87 5.86 10.01
CA PHE A 61 13.23 4.79 9.08
C PHE A 61 12.26 3.61 9.17
N GLU A 62 11.89 3.20 10.39
CA GLU A 62 10.87 2.17 10.64
C GLU A 62 9.54 2.55 10.01
N ARG A 63 9.13 3.82 10.12
CA ARG A 63 7.90 4.32 9.48
C ARG A 63 7.97 4.26 7.95
N ILE A 64 9.10 4.59 7.33
CA ILE A 64 9.28 4.46 5.87
C ILE A 64 9.10 3.00 5.46
N ILE A 65 9.73 2.07 6.16
CA ILE A 65 9.62 0.63 5.90
C ILE A 65 8.16 0.19 6.02
N LYS A 66 7.51 0.53 7.14
CA LYS A 66 6.13 0.10 7.40
C LYS A 66 5.13 0.59 6.36
N VAL A 67 5.25 1.85 5.94
CA VAL A 67 4.30 2.46 4.98
C VAL A 67 4.63 2.12 3.53
N SER A 68 5.90 1.93 3.18
CA SER A 68 6.30 1.72 1.77
C SER A 68 6.52 0.25 1.44
N PHE A 69 7.16 -0.50 2.33
CA PHE A 69 7.49 -1.90 2.08
C PHE A 69 6.39 -2.84 2.57
N ASP A 70 6.06 -2.80 3.87
CA ASP A 70 5.08 -3.74 4.45
C ASP A 70 3.72 -3.61 3.77
N ALA A 71 3.30 -2.37 3.52
CA ALA A 71 2.07 -2.08 2.77
C ALA A 71 2.08 -2.67 1.35
N THR A 72 3.20 -2.55 0.62
CA THR A 72 3.33 -3.11 -0.73
C THR A 72 3.13 -4.63 -0.69
N VAL A 73 3.78 -5.30 0.25
CA VAL A 73 3.70 -6.75 0.40
C VAL A 73 2.29 -7.16 0.77
N SER A 74 1.65 -6.49 1.74
CA SER A 74 0.28 -6.79 2.17
C SER A 74 -0.71 -6.69 1.00
N VAL A 75 -0.74 -5.55 0.29
CA VAL A 75 -1.69 -5.34 -0.81
C VAL A 75 -1.41 -6.30 -1.96
N PHE A 76 -0.14 -6.57 -2.28
CA PHE A 76 0.23 -7.55 -3.31
C PHE A 76 -0.28 -8.94 -2.97
N LEU A 77 -0.08 -9.41 -1.74
CA LEU A 77 -0.53 -10.73 -1.29
C LEU A 77 -2.05 -10.88 -1.43
N TRP A 78 -2.83 -9.94 -0.86
CA TRP A 78 -4.29 -10.02 -0.91
C TRP A 78 -4.85 -9.90 -2.33
N THR A 79 -4.24 -9.05 -3.14
CA THR A 79 -4.59 -8.93 -4.56
C THR A 79 -4.28 -10.22 -5.33
N SER A 80 -3.13 -10.83 -5.08
CA SER A 80 -2.74 -12.07 -5.75
C SER A 80 -3.70 -13.22 -5.40
N VAL A 81 -4.13 -13.31 -4.13
CA VAL A 81 -5.14 -14.27 -3.67
C VAL A 81 -6.47 -14.03 -4.38
N ALA A 82 -6.90 -12.78 -4.51
CA ALA A 82 -8.14 -12.46 -5.22
C ALA A 82 -8.06 -12.83 -6.71
N CYS A 83 -6.97 -12.47 -7.39
CA CYS A 83 -6.77 -12.76 -8.81
C CYS A 83 -6.64 -14.27 -9.09
N GLN A 84 -6.05 -15.04 -8.18
CA GLN A 84 -5.98 -16.51 -8.29
C GLN A 84 -7.36 -17.16 -8.15
N ARG A 85 -8.20 -16.67 -7.22
CA ARG A 85 -9.56 -17.17 -7.02
C ARG A 85 -10.48 -16.91 -8.22
N ASP A 86 -10.26 -15.81 -8.93
CA ASP A 86 -11.07 -15.46 -10.10
C ASP A 86 -10.73 -16.27 -11.37
N ARG A 87 -9.66 -17.09 -11.33
CA ARG A 87 -9.30 -18.01 -12.43
C ARG A 87 -9.87 -19.42 -12.30
N GLN A 88 -10.43 -19.78 -11.15
CA GLN A 88 -11.05 -21.09 -10.90
C GLN A 88 -12.54 -21.01 -11.19
#